data_AF-A0A4C1UNG6-F1
#
_entry.id   AF-A0A4C1UNG6-F1
#
_cell.length_a   1.000
_cell.length_b   1.000
_cell.length_c   1.000
_cell.angle_alpha   90.00
_cell.angle_beta   90.00
_cell.angle_gamma   90.00
#
_symmetry.space_group_name_H-M   'P 1'
#
loop_
_entity.id
_entity.type
_entity.pdbx_description
1 polymer ?
#
loop_
_entity_poly.entity_id
_entity_poly.type
_entity_poly.pdbx_seq_one_letter_code
_entity_poly.pdbx_strand_id
1 'polypeptide(L)'
;MEQMSLMEADSTTIENEEKSSVPEEKLNFPFNVSHENLQYYMNFIHNSKNTQKENQLVFWMQRIGLLPKVKLCQKCNPQQKMECRKARVIDRWQWWCAKCEARAPVRDGSFFARISCSLIDALKLILAWCEDADCNIVASQLGVKLRVASMIYDRLDELAVELHTRIKLGSAEGLMLVTMYPDCLYRQSPDTTDQPHKHRILMMADTTNIPTNYWLHVIKTGCEKLSNDDNEIKEEVSSILSSVYGCGLLLVEDCVPFTEHHEQLRLISMNSVADHACSDMKRFIYEDFWRQATILCSASRDYCASKDYSSIKDCTRAVQRYLHVAAYRFRHPRNFYEQTLQAVAQKYNITMTDAV
;
A
#
# COMPACT_ATOMS: atom_id res chain seq x y z
N MET A 1 2.53 -75.15 18.59
CA MET A 1 2.30 -73.73 18.93
C MET A 1 2.83 -72.92 17.77
N GLU A 2 1.87 -72.48 16.96
CA GLU A 2 2.03 -72.03 15.59
C GLU A 2 2.80 -70.71 15.47
N GLN A 3 3.77 -70.71 14.58
CA GLN A 3 4.22 -69.51 13.86
C GLN A 3 3.18 -69.23 12.77
N MET A 4 2.57 -68.05 12.83
CA MET A 4 1.72 -67.53 11.75
C MET A 4 2.46 -66.43 10.99
N SER A 5 2.50 -66.63 9.67
CA SER A 5 3.13 -65.79 8.67
C SER A 5 2.20 -64.69 8.13
N LEU A 6 2.84 -63.75 7.43
CA LEU A 6 2.35 -63.02 6.25
C LEU A 6 1.15 -62.07 6.41
N MET A 7 1.42 -60.79 6.15
CA MET A 7 0.75 -60.07 5.07
C MET A 7 1.53 -58.81 4.70
N GLU A 8 2.12 -58.80 3.50
CA GLU A 8 2.51 -57.59 2.79
C GLU A 8 1.24 -56.90 2.29
N ALA A 9 1.17 -55.56 2.43
CA ALA A 9 0.14 -54.76 1.80
C ALA A 9 0.78 -53.99 0.64
N ASP A 10 0.24 -54.28 -0.54
CA ASP A 10 0.62 -53.74 -1.83
C ASP A 10 0.52 -52.21 -1.90
N SER A 11 1.52 -51.69 -2.59
CA SER A 11 1.53 -50.48 -3.39
C SER A 11 0.19 -50.21 -4.09
N THR A 12 -0.30 -48.97 -4.00
CA THR A 12 -0.64 -48.10 -5.14
C THR A 12 -1.43 -46.89 -4.63
N THR A 13 -0.86 -45.69 -4.74
CA THR A 13 -1.57 -44.52 -5.29
C THR A 13 -0.62 -43.32 -5.47
N ILE A 14 -0.28 -43.10 -6.75
CA ILE A 14 -0.17 -41.80 -7.43
C ILE A 14 0.90 -40.83 -6.89
N GLU A 15 2.15 -41.12 -7.29
CA GLU A 15 3.14 -40.07 -7.56
C GLU A 15 2.66 -39.24 -8.76
N ASN A 16 2.25 -38.01 -8.51
CA ASN A 16 2.26 -36.95 -9.53
C ASN A 16 2.61 -35.62 -8.83
N GLU A 17 3.77 -35.62 -8.17
CA GLU A 17 4.50 -34.38 -7.97
C GLU A 17 5.12 -34.00 -9.32
N GLU A 18 4.39 -33.18 -10.09
CA GLU A 18 5.00 -32.40 -11.17
C GLU A 18 6.10 -31.54 -10.54
N LYS A 19 7.33 -32.08 -10.55
CA LYS A 19 8.56 -31.34 -10.34
C LYS A 19 8.64 -30.26 -11.43
N SER A 20 8.02 -29.13 -11.16
CA SER A 20 8.30 -27.85 -11.79
C SER A 20 9.75 -27.48 -11.45
N SER A 21 10.68 -28.05 -12.23
CA SER A 21 12.11 -27.81 -12.13
C SER A 21 12.47 -26.46 -12.75
N VAL A 22 11.93 -25.37 -12.21
CA VAL A 22 12.60 -24.08 -12.29
C VAL A 22 13.64 -24.10 -11.17
N PRO A 23 14.95 -23.98 -11.46
CA PRO A 23 15.93 -23.84 -10.40
C PRO A 23 15.56 -22.57 -9.62
N GLU A 24 15.02 -22.73 -8.42
CA GLU A 24 15.03 -21.70 -7.40
C GLU A 24 16.51 -21.39 -7.13
N GLU A 25 17.13 -20.57 -7.97
CA GLU A 25 18.20 -19.69 -7.50
C GLU A 25 17.57 -18.96 -6.33
N LYS A 26 17.85 -19.44 -5.10
CA LYS A 26 17.24 -18.99 -3.85
C LYS A 26 17.30 -17.47 -3.81
N LEU A 27 16.23 -16.83 -4.25
CA LEU A 27 16.06 -15.39 -4.17
C LEU A 27 15.88 -15.12 -2.69
N ASN A 28 17.00 -14.88 -2.01
CA ASN A 28 17.03 -14.64 -0.59
C ASN A 28 16.59 -13.18 -0.37
N PHE A 29 15.32 -12.99 -0.04
CA PHE A 29 14.80 -11.68 0.32
C PHE A 29 15.07 -11.41 1.81
N PRO A 30 15.44 -10.16 2.19
CA PRO A 30 15.60 -9.73 3.59
C PRO A 30 14.36 -9.84 4.46
N PHE A 31 13.22 -10.12 3.86
CA PHE A 31 11.90 -9.85 4.38
C PHE A 31 10.95 -10.98 3.97
N ASN A 32 9.87 -11.14 4.72
CA ASN A 32 8.82 -12.07 4.38
C ASN A 32 8.12 -11.57 3.12
N VAL A 33 7.92 -12.47 2.16
CA VAL A 33 7.20 -12.17 0.92
C VAL A 33 5.98 -13.06 0.86
N SER A 34 4.80 -12.48 0.67
CA SER A 34 3.60 -13.26 0.38
C SER A 34 3.80 -14.13 -0.87
N HIS A 35 3.21 -15.33 -0.87
CA HIS A 35 3.38 -16.30 -1.95
C HIS A 35 2.91 -15.72 -3.29
N GLU A 36 1.78 -15.02 -3.29
CA GLU A 36 1.19 -14.42 -4.47
C GLU A 36 2.06 -13.31 -5.08
N ASN A 37 2.59 -12.39 -4.25
CA ASN A 37 3.46 -11.33 -4.75
C ASN A 37 4.80 -11.91 -5.24
N LEU A 38 5.35 -12.92 -4.55
CA LEU A 38 6.55 -13.62 -4.97
C LEU A 38 6.33 -14.31 -6.33
N GLN A 39 5.25 -15.07 -6.47
CA GLN A 39 4.90 -15.75 -7.72
C GLN A 39 4.73 -14.76 -8.87
N TYR A 40 4.02 -13.66 -8.63
CA TYR A 40 3.88 -12.61 -9.64
C TYR A 40 5.23 -11.99 -10.00
N TYR A 41 6.06 -11.65 -9.01
CA TYR A 41 7.41 -11.11 -9.25
C TYR A 41 8.26 -12.08 -10.07
N MET A 42 8.28 -13.37 -9.72
CA MET A 42 9.01 -14.39 -10.48
C MET A 42 8.50 -14.48 -11.91
N ASN A 43 7.19 -14.60 -12.10
CA ASN A 43 6.58 -14.62 -13.43
C ASN A 43 6.90 -13.35 -14.22
N PHE A 44 6.95 -12.20 -13.55
CA PHE A 44 7.26 -10.92 -14.16
C PHE A 44 8.69 -10.85 -14.70
N ILE A 45 9.68 -11.31 -13.94
CA ILE A 45 11.09 -11.28 -14.35
C ILE A 45 11.48 -12.48 -15.22
N HIS A 46 10.75 -13.61 -15.13
CA HIS A 46 11.04 -14.88 -15.81
C HIS A 46 10.08 -15.22 -16.95
N ASN A 47 9.12 -14.36 -17.31
CA ASN A 47 8.20 -14.56 -18.46
C ASN A 47 8.93 -14.84 -19.80
N SER A 48 10.25 -14.66 -19.82
CA SER A 48 11.18 -14.96 -20.88
C SER A 48 11.69 -16.39 -20.83
N LYS A 49 11.10 -17.32 -21.62
CA LYS A 49 11.64 -18.66 -21.87
C LYS A 49 13.02 -18.68 -22.58
N ASN A 50 13.68 -17.54 -22.79
CA ASN A 50 14.90 -17.42 -23.58
C ASN A 50 16.04 -16.69 -22.83
N THR A 51 17.27 -17.06 -23.15
CA THR A 51 18.52 -16.72 -22.43
C THR A 51 18.93 -15.24 -22.43
N GLN A 52 18.17 -14.32 -23.04
CA GLN A 52 18.44 -12.87 -23.00
C GLN A 52 17.50 -12.12 -22.04
N LYS A 53 17.61 -12.44 -20.74
CA LYS A 53 16.69 -11.99 -19.66
C LYS A 53 16.44 -10.47 -19.64
N GLU A 54 17.48 -9.65 -19.75
CA GLU A 54 17.35 -8.18 -19.61
C GLU A 54 16.66 -7.49 -20.79
N ASN A 55 16.89 -7.97 -22.02
CA ASN A 55 16.26 -7.39 -23.22
C ASN A 55 14.75 -7.56 -23.15
N GLN A 56 14.31 -8.73 -22.70
CA GLN A 56 12.90 -9.05 -22.58
C GLN A 56 12.23 -8.27 -21.45
N LEU A 57 12.93 -8.00 -20.35
CA LEU A 57 12.41 -7.19 -19.26
C LEU A 57 12.05 -5.77 -19.72
N VAL A 58 12.94 -5.10 -20.46
CA VAL A 58 12.67 -3.73 -20.97
C VAL A 58 11.44 -3.72 -21.87
N PHE A 59 11.36 -4.61 -22.87
CA PHE A 59 10.20 -4.67 -23.77
C PHE A 59 8.92 -5.08 -23.04
N TRP A 60 9.01 -5.97 -22.05
CA TRP A 60 7.87 -6.34 -21.22
C TRP A 60 7.36 -5.16 -20.40
N MET A 61 8.25 -4.43 -19.74
CA MET A 61 7.93 -3.22 -18.99
C MET A 61 7.34 -2.13 -19.89
N GLN A 62 7.82 -2.00 -21.14
CA GLN A 62 7.19 -1.13 -22.13
C GLN A 62 5.78 -1.60 -22.49
N ARG A 63 5.57 -2.90 -22.71
CA ARG A 63 4.27 -3.48 -23.08
C ARG A 63 3.17 -3.15 -22.06
N ILE A 64 3.48 -3.31 -20.77
CA ILE A 64 2.56 -3.04 -19.66
C ILE A 64 2.53 -1.57 -19.21
N GLY A 65 3.34 -0.69 -19.83
CA GLY A 65 3.34 0.74 -19.52
C GLY A 65 4.12 1.13 -18.27
N LEU A 66 5.06 0.32 -17.77
CA LEU A 66 6.03 0.75 -16.75
C LEU A 66 7.19 1.58 -17.33
N LEU A 67 7.50 1.38 -18.62
CA LEU A 67 8.43 2.20 -19.39
C LEU A 67 7.70 2.79 -20.61
N PRO A 68 8.19 3.92 -21.17
CA PRO A 68 7.57 4.52 -22.35
C PRO A 68 7.70 3.57 -23.54
N LYS A 69 6.62 3.38 -24.31
CA LYS A 69 6.64 2.61 -25.57
C LYS A 69 7.27 3.40 -26.71
N VAL A 70 7.10 4.72 -26.69
CA VAL A 70 7.56 5.64 -27.72
C VAL A 70 8.25 6.81 -27.03
N LYS A 71 9.38 7.25 -27.57
CA LYS A 71 10.06 8.46 -27.14
C LYS A 71 10.29 9.35 -28.35
N LEU A 72 9.97 10.63 -28.22
CA LEU A 72 10.17 11.64 -29.26
C LEU A 72 11.46 12.40 -29.01
N CYS A 73 12.19 12.72 -30.07
CA CYS A 73 13.44 13.45 -29.98
C CYS A 73 13.19 14.94 -29.70
N GLN A 74 13.68 15.45 -28.57
CA GLN A 74 13.53 16.86 -28.22
C GLN A 74 14.49 17.81 -28.95
N LYS A 75 15.53 17.29 -29.64
CA LYS A 75 16.58 18.12 -30.24
C LYS A 75 16.36 18.49 -31.71
N CYS A 76 15.85 17.57 -32.53
CA CYS A 76 15.80 17.77 -33.98
C CYS A 76 14.40 17.93 -34.56
N ASN A 77 13.41 17.21 -34.03
CA ASN A 77 12.01 17.32 -34.43
C ASN A 77 11.13 16.66 -33.37
N PRO A 78 10.14 17.38 -32.80
CA PRO A 78 9.17 16.83 -31.85
C PRO A 78 8.41 15.59 -32.34
N GLN A 79 8.30 15.35 -33.65
CA GLN A 79 7.63 14.16 -34.20
C GLN A 79 8.58 12.98 -34.48
N GLN A 80 9.90 13.19 -34.38
CA GLN A 80 10.87 12.13 -34.68
C GLN A 80 10.89 11.11 -33.55
N LYS A 81 10.38 9.90 -33.81
CA LYS A 81 10.49 8.76 -32.91
C LYS A 81 11.96 8.34 -32.75
N MET A 82 12.35 8.09 -31.51
CA MET A 82 13.63 7.50 -31.15
C MET A 82 13.53 5.98 -31.15
N GLU A 83 14.63 5.32 -31.48
CA GLU A 83 14.76 3.87 -31.45
C GLU A 83 15.33 3.42 -30.10
N CYS A 84 14.81 2.34 -29.53
CA CYS A 84 15.40 1.72 -28.36
C CYS A 84 16.54 0.81 -28.80
N ARG A 85 17.78 1.09 -28.38
CA ARG A 85 18.99 0.33 -28.77
C ARG A 85 19.79 -0.11 -27.56
N LYS A 86 20.52 -1.21 -27.72
CA LYS A 86 21.49 -1.69 -26.72
C LYS A 86 22.59 -0.65 -26.50
N ALA A 87 23.02 -0.49 -25.24
CA ALA A 87 24.06 0.46 -24.86
C ALA A 87 24.84 -0.03 -23.63
N ARG A 88 26.03 0.53 -23.39
CA ARG A 88 26.84 0.25 -22.19
C ARG A 88 26.41 1.15 -21.02
N VAL A 89 25.15 1.04 -20.63
CA VAL A 89 24.54 1.76 -19.50
C VAL A 89 23.93 0.77 -18.50
N ILE A 90 23.48 1.24 -17.34
CA ILE A 90 22.95 0.41 -16.25
C ILE A 90 21.91 -0.61 -16.75
N ASP A 91 20.96 -0.17 -17.57
CA ASP A 91 19.87 -1.02 -18.08
C ASP A 91 20.22 -1.75 -19.37
N ARG A 92 21.43 -1.56 -19.88
CA ARG A 92 21.90 -2.01 -21.20
C ARG A 92 21.07 -1.52 -22.39
N TRP A 93 20.13 -0.59 -22.18
CA TRP A 93 19.24 -0.01 -23.20
C TRP A 93 19.12 1.50 -23.06
N GLN A 94 19.00 2.19 -24.19
CA GLN A 94 18.76 3.63 -24.25
C GLN A 94 17.94 3.99 -25.51
N TRP A 95 17.28 5.14 -25.47
CA TRP A 95 16.71 5.77 -26.65
C TRP A 95 17.81 6.42 -27.47
N TRP A 96 17.74 6.27 -28.79
CA TRP A 96 18.66 6.88 -29.74
C TRP A 96 17.89 7.47 -30.93
N CYS A 97 18.20 8.72 -31.30
CA CYS A 97 17.60 9.38 -32.45
C CYS A 97 18.42 9.16 -33.71
N ALA A 98 17.81 8.61 -34.76
CA ALA A 98 18.47 8.37 -36.05
C ALA A 98 18.90 9.62 -36.81
N LYS A 99 18.26 10.77 -36.54
CA LYS A 99 18.50 12.02 -37.27
C LYS A 99 19.63 12.87 -36.68
N CYS A 100 19.67 13.01 -35.36
CA CYS A 100 20.62 13.90 -34.69
C CYS A 100 21.47 13.19 -33.61
N GLU A 101 21.41 11.86 -33.57
CA GLU A 101 22.18 10.99 -32.67
C GLU A 101 21.99 11.25 -31.17
N ALA A 102 20.97 12.04 -30.80
CA ALA A 102 20.64 12.32 -29.41
C ALA A 102 20.31 11.02 -28.67
N ARG A 103 20.76 10.93 -27.42
CA ARG A 103 20.56 9.76 -26.55
C ARG A 103 19.73 10.17 -25.34
N ALA A 104 18.87 9.27 -24.87
CA ALA A 104 18.16 9.43 -23.61
C ALA A 104 18.04 8.08 -22.88
N PRO A 105 18.05 8.04 -21.54
CA PRO A 105 17.84 6.80 -20.79
C PRO A 105 16.49 6.16 -21.13
N VAL A 106 16.42 4.82 -21.17
CA VAL A 106 15.15 4.12 -21.44
C VAL A 106 14.05 4.46 -20.43
N ARG A 107 14.45 4.84 -19.21
CA ARG A 107 13.61 5.28 -18.09
C ARG A 107 13.03 6.69 -18.23
N ASP A 108 13.44 7.45 -19.23
CA ASP A 108 13.10 8.87 -19.31
C ASP A 108 11.61 9.10 -19.60
N GLY A 109 10.90 9.71 -18.65
CA GLY A 109 9.46 9.90 -18.69
C GLY A 109 8.65 8.82 -17.99
N SER A 110 9.27 7.94 -17.19
CA SER A 110 8.53 6.96 -16.36
C SER A 110 8.79 7.13 -14.87
N PHE A 111 8.12 6.31 -14.06
CA PHE A 111 8.41 6.14 -12.64
C PHE A 111 9.90 5.86 -12.35
N PHE A 112 10.62 5.22 -13.29
CA PHE A 112 12.02 4.86 -13.12
C PHE A 112 12.99 6.02 -13.42
N ALA A 113 12.50 7.16 -13.89
CA ALA A 113 13.34 8.31 -14.20
C ALA A 113 14.18 8.74 -12.99
N ARG A 114 15.48 8.95 -13.23
CA ARG A 114 16.50 9.36 -12.24
C ARG A 114 16.83 8.32 -11.15
N ILE A 115 16.24 7.13 -11.17
CA ILE A 115 16.66 6.02 -10.29
C ILE A 115 17.98 5.46 -10.81
N SER A 116 18.98 5.30 -9.93
CA SER A 116 20.35 4.91 -10.30
C SER A 116 20.74 3.48 -9.93
N CYS A 117 19.79 2.61 -9.56
CA CYS A 117 19.98 1.15 -9.43
C CYS A 117 19.47 0.42 -10.69
N SER A 118 19.71 -0.88 -10.83
CA SER A 118 19.17 -1.68 -11.96
C SER A 118 17.64 -1.75 -11.94
N LEU A 119 16.99 -2.05 -13.08
CA LEU A 119 15.52 -2.23 -13.12
C LEU A 119 15.07 -3.40 -12.24
N ILE A 120 15.87 -4.47 -12.15
CA ILE A 120 15.58 -5.62 -11.30
C ILE A 120 15.60 -5.20 -9.82
N ASP A 121 16.62 -4.45 -9.39
CA ASP A 121 16.67 -3.98 -8.00
C ASP A 121 15.56 -2.98 -7.69
N ALA A 122 15.19 -2.12 -8.65
CA ALA A 122 14.04 -1.24 -8.50
C ALA A 122 12.73 -2.04 -8.34
N LEU A 123 12.54 -3.12 -9.10
CA LEU A 123 11.38 -4.01 -8.96
C LEU A 123 11.36 -4.76 -7.62
N LYS A 124 12.52 -5.19 -7.12
CA LYS A 124 12.66 -5.77 -5.77
C LYS A 124 12.35 -4.77 -4.66
N LEU A 125 12.75 -3.51 -4.83
CA LEU A 125 12.44 -2.43 -3.89
C LEU A 125 10.94 -2.12 -3.87
N ILE A 126 10.26 -2.14 -5.02
CA ILE A 126 8.80 -2.02 -5.08
C ILE A 126 8.13 -3.21 -4.38
N LEU A 127 8.63 -4.43 -4.59
CA LEU A 127 8.13 -5.63 -3.91
C LEU A 127 8.31 -5.51 -2.39
N ALA A 128 9.49 -5.11 -1.93
CA ALA A 128 9.77 -4.86 -0.52
C ALA A 128 8.82 -3.83 0.10
N TRP A 129 8.53 -2.73 -0.62
CA TRP A 129 7.55 -1.75 -0.19
C TRP A 129 6.14 -2.35 -0.09
N CYS A 130 5.76 -3.25 -1.01
CA CYS A 130 4.46 -3.93 -0.96
C CYS A 130 4.31 -4.84 0.26
N GLU A 131 5.42 -5.41 0.74
CA GLU A 131 5.49 -6.29 1.92
C GLU A 131 5.77 -5.52 3.24
N ASP A 132 5.69 -4.18 3.21
CA ASP A 132 6.02 -3.30 4.34
C ASP A 132 7.42 -3.55 4.96
N ALA A 133 8.39 -3.93 4.13
CA ALA A 133 9.75 -4.18 4.57
C ALA A 133 10.50 -2.88 4.90
N ASP A 134 11.43 -2.96 5.86
CA ASP A 134 12.24 -1.79 6.23
C ASP A 134 13.19 -1.37 5.09
N CYS A 135 13.07 -0.11 4.67
CA CYS A 135 13.83 0.45 3.55
C CYS A 135 15.35 0.38 3.78
N ASN A 136 15.85 0.55 5.01
CA ASN A 136 17.28 0.54 5.30
C ASN A 136 17.84 -0.88 5.19
N ILE A 137 17.13 -1.85 5.77
CA ILE A 137 17.51 -3.27 5.72
C ILE A 137 17.55 -3.73 4.26
N VAL A 138 16.50 -3.45 3.48
CA VAL A 138 16.42 -3.87 2.08
C VAL A 138 17.49 -3.18 1.22
N ALA A 139 17.70 -1.87 1.40
CA ALA A 139 18.73 -1.13 0.66
C ALA A 139 20.14 -1.70 0.91
N SER A 140 20.47 -1.96 2.17
CA SER A 140 21.75 -2.53 2.59
C SER A 140 22.00 -3.89 1.93
N GLN A 141 21.02 -4.79 2.00
CA GLN A 141 21.16 -6.14 1.46
C GLN A 141 21.19 -6.20 -0.07
N LEU A 142 20.45 -5.32 -0.76
CA LEU A 142 20.50 -5.20 -2.21
C LEU A 142 21.74 -4.46 -2.72
N GLY A 143 22.56 -3.88 -1.83
CA GLY A 143 23.69 -3.04 -2.23
C GLY A 143 23.26 -1.74 -2.92
N VAL A 144 22.02 -1.30 -2.70
CA VAL A 144 21.48 -0.06 -3.27
C VAL A 144 21.68 1.07 -2.27
N LYS A 145 22.13 2.24 -2.75
CA LYS A 145 22.26 3.43 -1.89
C LYS A 145 20.90 3.75 -1.25
N LEU A 146 20.89 3.95 0.07
CA LEU A 146 19.66 4.26 0.82
C LEU A 146 18.84 5.38 0.18
N ARG A 147 19.49 6.48 -0.23
CA ARG A 147 18.82 7.60 -0.94
C ARG A 147 18.01 7.16 -2.17
N VAL A 148 18.47 6.16 -2.91
CA VAL A 148 17.77 5.63 -4.09
C VAL A 148 16.58 4.78 -3.67
N ALA A 149 16.75 3.93 -2.65
CA ALA A 149 15.67 3.12 -2.09
C ALA A 149 14.57 4.00 -1.49
N SER A 150 14.93 4.99 -0.67
CA SER A 150 14.00 5.96 -0.09
C SER A 150 13.25 6.71 -1.18
N MET A 151 13.92 7.13 -2.27
CA MET A 151 13.23 7.79 -3.40
C MET A 151 12.19 6.90 -4.07
N ILE A 152 12.39 5.58 -4.12
CA ILE A 152 11.39 4.63 -4.63
C ILE A 152 10.22 4.53 -3.64
N TYR A 153 10.51 4.32 -2.35
CA TYR A 153 9.50 4.22 -1.29
C TYR A 153 8.66 5.49 -1.22
N ASP A 154 9.30 6.66 -1.29
CA ASP A 154 8.62 7.95 -1.23
C ASP A 154 7.63 8.14 -2.39
N ARG A 155 8.03 7.78 -3.62
CA ARG A 155 7.13 7.85 -4.78
C ARG A 155 5.96 6.88 -4.68
N LEU A 156 6.18 5.70 -4.09
CA LEU A 156 5.12 4.71 -3.88
C LEU A 156 4.17 5.14 -2.77
N ASP A 157 4.68 5.70 -1.68
CA ASP A 157 3.87 6.30 -0.62
C ASP A 157 3.00 7.43 -1.17
N GLU A 158 3.57 8.35 -1.95
CA GLU A 158 2.84 9.44 -2.59
C GLU A 158 1.72 8.92 -3.50
N LEU A 159 2.00 7.88 -4.30
CA LEU A 159 1.00 7.21 -5.12
C LEU A 159 -0.09 6.56 -4.27
N ALA A 160 0.26 5.84 -3.21
CA ALA A 160 -0.68 5.19 -2.31
C ALA A 160 -1.58 6.19 -1.60
N VAL A 161 -1.01 7.31 -1.09
CA VAL A 161 -1.78 8.40 -0.49
C VAL A 161 -2.75 9.00 -1.51
N GLU A 162 -2.30 9.27 -2.73
CA GLU A 162 -3.16 9.81 -3.79
C GLU A 162 -4.32 8.86 -4.13
N LEU A 163 -4.06 7.55 -4.23
CA LEU A 163 -5.09 6.56 -4.51
C LEU A 163 -6.04 6.38 -3.34
N HIS A 164 -5.51 6.37 -2.11
CA HIS A 164 -6.30 6.25 -0.89
C HIS A 164 -7.25 7.43 -0.72
N THR A 165 -6.75 8.66 -0.94
CA THR A 165 -7.54 9.89 -0.75
C THR A 165 -8.66 10.08 -1.78
N ARG A 166 -8.65 9.33 -2.88
CA ARG A 166 -9.75 9.29 -3.86
C ARG A 166 -10.92 8.41 -3.40
N ILE A 167 -10.72 7.59 -2.38
CA ILE A 167 -11.74 6.69 -1.87
C ILE A 167 -12.80 7.50 -1.13
N LYS A 168 -14.07 7.24 -1.45
CA LYS A 168 -15.21 7.64 -0.63
C LYS A 168 -15.69 6.42 0.13
N LEU A 169 -16.03 6.62 1.41
CA LEU A 169 -16.60 5.57 2.24
C LEU A 169 -18.12 5.68 2.25
N GLY A 170 -18.78 4.53 2.38
CA GLY A 170 -20.22 4.43 2.47
C GLY A 170 -20.89 4.26 1.11
N SER A 171 -22.02 3.57 1.12
CA SER A 171 -22.90 3.36 -0.03
C SER A 171 -24.34 3.70 0.38
N ALA A 172 -25.25 3.81 -0.59
CA ALA A 172 -26.65 4.19 -0.30
C ALA A 172 -27.33 3.25 0.72
N GLU A 173 -26.90 2.00 0.77
CA GLU A 173 -27.40 0.95 1.68
C GLU A 173 -26.37 0.59 2.76
N GLY A 174 -25.20 1.20 2.73
CA GLY A 174 -24.06 0.88 3.58
C GLY A 174 -24.11 1.56 4.93
N LEU A 175 -23.52 0.88 5.92
CA LEU A 175 -23.22 1.45 7.23
C LEU A 175 -21.75 1.88 7.23
N MET A 176 -21.50 3.09 7.70
CA MET A 176 -20.15 3.56 7.99
C MET A 176 -20.00 3.72 9.50
N LEU A 177 -19.02 3.06 10.08
CA LEU A 177 -18.70 3.18 11.50
C LEU A 177 -17.67 4.27 11.70
N VAL A 178 -17.82 5.06 12.75
CA VAL A 178 -16.92 6.16 13.12
C VAL A 178 -16.59 6.07 14.61
N THR A 179 -15.29 5.99 14.90
CA THR A 179 -14.73 5.93 16.26
C THR A 179 -13.49 6.82 16.37
N MET A 180 -12.99 7.02 17.58
CA MET A 180 -11.70 7.67 17.84
C MET A 180 -10.78 6.78 18.66
N TYR A 181 -9.54 6.64 18.20
CA TYR A 181 -8.46 6.01 18.96
C TYR A 181 -7.56 7.06 19.63
N PRO A 182 -7.16 6.85 20.89
CA PRO A 182 -7.54 5.73 21.77
C PRO A 182 -8.85 5.97 22.54
N ASP A 183 -9.47 7.15 22.39
CA ASP A 183 -10.48 7.67 23.33
C ASP A 183 -11.72 6.78 23.47
N CYS A 184 -12.13 6.10 22.40
CA CYS A 184 -13.38 5.36 22.33
C CYS A 184 -13.24 3.84 22.42
N LEU A 185 -12.06 3.31 22.09
CA LEU A 185 -11.85 1.87 22.10
C LEU A 185 -11.63 1.41 23.55
N TYR A 186 -12.50 0.50 24.01
CA TYR A 186 -12.53 0.02 25.39
C TYR A 186 -11.12 -0.29 25.92
N ARG A 187 -10.79 0.27 27.09
CA ARG A 187 -9.55 0.08 27.88
C ARG A 187 -9.31 -1.37 28.36
N GLN A 188 -9.83 -2.37 27.67
CA GLN A 188 -9.67 -3.78 28.03
C GLN A 188 -8.33 -4.36 27.57
N SER A 189 -7.52 -3.62 26.80
CA SER A 189 -6.13 -4.02 26.54
C SER A 189 -5.22 -3.51 27.66
N PRO A 190 -4.59 -4.40 28.46
CA PRO A 190 -3.66 -4.02 29.52
C PRO A 190 -2.41 -3.29 29.00
N ASP A 191 -2.17 -3.26 27.69
CA ASP A 191 -1.07 -2.51 27.05
C ASP A 191 -1.39 -1.02 26.77
N THR A 192 -2.62 -0.56 27.08
CA THR A 192 -3.06 0.82 26.79
C THR A 192 -2.93 1.78 27.96
N THR A 193 -2.53 1.33 29.16
CA THR A 193 -2.64 2.15 30.37
C THR A 193 -1.43 3.00 30.73
N ASP A 194 -0.24 2.72 30.20
CA ASP A 194 1.00 3.34 30.75
C ASP A 194 1.75 4.27 29.79
N GLN A 195 1.42 4.28 28.50
CA GLN A 195 2.09 5.17 27.53
C GLN A 195 1.14 6.23 26.97
N PRO A 196 1.48 7.52 27.07
CA PRO A 196 0.64 8.58 26.52
C PRO A 196 0.55 8.47 25.00
N HIS A 197 -0.66 8.33 24.47
CA HIS A 197 -0.91 8.40 23.03
C HIS A 197 -0.63 9.83 22.56
N LYS A 198 0.42 10.01 21.75
CA LYS A 198 0.77 11.33 21.20
C LYS A 198 -0.28 11.89 20.22
N HIS A 199 -1.11 11.02 19.66
CA HIS A 199 -2.05 11.35 18.60
C HIS A 199 -3.42 10.74 18.89
N ARG A 200 -4.46 11.55 18.70
CA ARG A 200 -5.83 11.09 18.50
C ARG A 200 -6.04 10.80 17.02
N ILE A 201 -6.69 9.69 16.72
CA ILE A 201 -6.93 9.24 15.35
C ILE A 201 -8.43 9.01 15.19
N LEU A 202 -9.07 9.79 14.32
CA LEU A 202 -10.41 9.52 13.82
C LEU A 202 -10.35 8.31 12.88
N MET A 203 -11.12 7.28 13.20
CA MET A 203 -11.17 6.05 12.43
C MET A 203 -12.56 5.91 11.83
N MET A 204 -12.61 5.73 10.52
CA MET A 204 -13.84 5.47 9.78
C MET A 204 -13.69 4.16 9.05
N ALA A 205 -14.77 3.39 8.98
CA ALA A 205 -14.75 2.08 8.36
C ALA A 205 -16.05 1.83 7.59
N ASP A 206 -15.89 1.37 6.35
CA ASP A 206 -17.00 1.04 5.47
C ASP A 206 -17.33 -0.45 5.55
N THR A 207 -18.52 -0.76 6.07
CA THR A 207 -19.00 -2.14 6.28
C THR A 207 -19.37 -2.86 4.99
N THR A 208 -19.45 -2.15 3.86
CA THR A 208 -19.90 -2.73 2.58
C THR A 208 -18.81 -3.49 1.84
N ASN A 209 -17.55 -3.34 2.27
CA ASN A 209 -16.39 -3.92 1.62
C ASN A 209 -15.74 -4.98 2.51
N ILE A 210 -15.36 -6.12 1.91
CA ILE A 210 -14.51 -7.13 2.54
C ILE A 210 -13.31 -7.37 1.60
N PRO A 211 -12.08 -7.04 2.00
CA PRO A 211 -11.68 -6.44 3.27
C PRO A 211 -12.27 -5.04 3.51
N THR A 212 -12.43 -4.68 4.79
CA THR A 212 -12.96 -3.38 5.21
C THR A 212 -12.09 -2.24 4.71
N ASN A 213 -12.72 -1.23 4.11
CA ASN A 213 -12.02 0.00 3.76
C ASN A 213 -11.99 0.90 4.99
N TYR A 214 -10.79 1.14 5.52
CA TYR A 214 -10.58 2.09 6.61
C TYR A 214 -10.14 3.44 6.08
N TRP A 215 -10.53 4.51 6.76
CA TRP A 215 -9.92 5.82 6.65
C TRP A 215 -9.49 6.27 8.03
N LEU A 216 -8.20 6.58 8.17
CA LEU A 216 -7.57 6.90 9.45
C LEU A 216 -6.99 8.31 9.37
N HIS A 217 -7.49 9.21 10.21
CA HIS A 217 -7.10 10.62 10.20
C HIS A 217 -6.57 11.05 11.57
N VAL A 218 -5.32 11.49 11.60
CA VAL A 218 -4.70 12.08 12.79
C VAL A 218 -5.28 13.46 13.01
N ILE A 219 -5.93 13.65 14.16
CA ILE A 219 -6.45 14.94 14.58
C ILE A 219 -5.27 15.89 14.80
N LYS A 220 -5.25 16.99 14.05
CA LYS A 220 -4.16 17.98 14.09
C LYS A 220 -4.35 18.94 15.27
N THR A 221 -5.60 19.23 15.56
CA THR A 221 -6.04 20.10 16.63
C THR A 221 -5.70 19.50 18.01
N GLY A 222 -5.22 20.32 18.96
CA GLY A 222 -4.94 19.86 20.34
C GLY A 222 -3.58 19.17 20.56
N CYS A 223 -2.76 18.97 19.53
CA CYS A 223 -1.40 18.42 19.69
C CYS A 223 -0.46 19.35 20.50
N GLU A 224 -0.66 20.67 20.48
CA GLU A 224 0.28 21.63 21.09
C GLU A 224 -0.17 22.19 22.45
N LYS A 225 -1.45 22.06 22.84
CA LYS A 225 -2.00 22.57 24.10
C LYS A 225 -3.15 21.68 24.58
N LEU A 226 -3.14 21.30 25.86
CA LEU A 226 -4.27 20.69 26.59
C LEU A 226 -5.44 21.69 26.80
N SER A 227 -5.64 22.66 25.90
CA SER A 227 -6.85 23.46 25.91
C SER A 227 -7.95 22.61 25.27
N ASN A 228 -8.99 22.31 26.05
CA ASN A 228 -10.20 21.59 25.65
C ASN A 228 -11.05 22.40 24.66
N ASP A 229 -10.49 22.88 23.55
CA ASP A 229 -11.32 23.47 22.50
C ASP A 229 -11.95 22.34 21.67
N ASP A 230 -12.96 21.70 22.28
CA ASP A 230 -13.75 20.66 21.64
C ASP A 230 -14.37 21.14 20.33
N ASN A 231 -14.54 22.46 20.14
CA ASN A 231 -15.10 23.01 18.90
C ASN A 231 -14.13 22.88 17.73
N GLU A 232 -12.83 23.14 17.92
CA GLU A 232 -11.84 22.97 16.85
C GLU A 232 -11.77 21.49 16.39
N ILE A 233 -11.84 20.54 17.33
CA ILE A 233 -11.87 19.10 17.00
C ILE A 233 -13.17 18.75 16.28
N LYS A 234 -14.32 19.26 16.73
CA LYS A 234 -15.63 19.07 16.08
C LYS A 234 -15.61 19.57 14.64
N GLU A 235 -15.03 20.74 14.39
CA GLU A 235 -14.91 21.32 13.05
C GLU A 235 -14.01 20.46 12.15
N GLU A 236 -12.87 19.99 12.68
CA GLU A 236 -11.96 19.10 11.96
C GLU A 236 -12.66 17.77 11.60
N VAL A 237 -13.32 17.13 12.56
CA VAL A 237 -14.06 15.86 12.35
C VAL A 237 -15.17 16.06 11.30
N SER A 238 -15.95 17.14 11.40
CA SER A 238 -17.04 17.43 10.46
C SER A 238 -16.52 17.69 9.04
N SER A 239 -15.39 18.40 8.92
CA SER A 239 -14.72 18.65 7.64
C SER A 239 -14.22 17.35 6.99
N ILE A 240 -13.57 16.49 7.78
CA ILE A 240 -13.06 15.20 7.30
C ILE A 240 -14.22 14.29 6.89
N LEU A 241 -15.26 14.16 7.71
CA LEU A 241 -16.44 13.35 7.39
C LEU A 241 -17.07 13.83 6.08
N SER A 242 -17.28 15.14 5.90
CA SER A 242 -17.81 15.70 4.65
C SER A 242 -16.93 15.40 3.43
N SER A 243 -15.61 15.29 3.63
CA SER A 243 -14.66 14.99 2.56
C SER A 243 -14.55 13.50 2.23
N VAL A 244 -14.85 12.60 3.16
CA VAL A 244 -14.66 11.14 3.01
C VAL A 244 -15.98 10.43 2.74
N TYR A 245 -17.05 10.89 3.35
CA TYR A 245 -18.37 10.29 3.26
C TYR A 245 -18.96 10.46 1.85
N GLY A 246 -19.37 9.35 1.26
CA GLY A 246 -20.11 9.33 0.00
C GLY A 246 -21.62 9.44 0.25
N CYS A 247 -22.19 8.40 0.86
CA CYS A 247 -23.61 8.31 1.23
C CYS A 247 -23.83 7.14 2.20
N GLY A 248 -25.02 7.02 2.80
CA GLY A 248 -25.39 5.89 3.67
C GLY A 248 -25.76 6.29 5.10
N LEU A 249 -25.72 5.34 6.03
CA LEU A 249 -25.97 5.59 7.46
C LEU A 249 -24.64 5.71 8.21
N LEU A 250 -24.56 6.67 9.12
CA LEU A 250 -23.40 6.85 9.98
C LEU A 250 -23.70 6.33 11.38
N LEU A 251 -22.90 5.35 11.80
CA LEU A 251 -22.86 4.88 13.17
C LEU A 251 -21.67 5.53 13.87
N VAL A 252 -21.96 6.42 14.81
CA VAL A 252 -20.95 7.22 15.49
C VAL A 252 -20.94 6.85 16.97
N GLU A 253 -19.76 6.62 17.53
CA GLU A 253 -19.61 6.46 18.97
C GLU A 253 -19.72 7.80 19.71
N ASP A 254 -20.30 7.77 20.91
CA ASP A 254 -20.64 8.96 21.70
C ASP A 254 -19.42 9.84 22.08
N CYS A 255 -18.22 9.27 22.06
CA CYS A 255 -16.95 9.94 22.33
C CYS A 255 -16.36 10.67 21.12
N VAL A 256 -16.94 10.51 19.92
CA VAL A 256 -16.53 11.27 18.74
C VAL A 256 -17.19 12.66 18.82
N PRO A 257 -16.41 13.74 18.94
CA PRO A 257 -16.97 15.07 19.06
C PRO A 257 -17.50 15.50 17.68
N PHE A 258 -18.84 15.57 17.56
CA PHE A 258 -19.53 15.86 16.31
C PHE A 258 -20.51 17.04 16.46
N THR A 259 -20.82 17.74 15.36
CA THR A 259 -21.84 18.81 15.33
C THR A 259 -23.12 18.32 14.66
N GLU A 260 -24.25 18.40 15.36
CA GLU A 260 -25.55 17.91 14.85
C GLU A 260 -26.07 18.64 13.60
N HIS A 261 -25.41 19.71 13.16
CA HIS A 261 -25.88 20.61 12.10
C HIS A 261 -25.68 20.10 10.67
N HIS A 262 -25.18 18.88 10.47
CA HIS A 262 -25.13 18.29 9.13
C HIS A 262 -26.47 17.62 8.80
N GLU A 263 -27.44 18.42 8.32
CA GLU A 263 -28.79 17.97 7.92
C GLU A 263 -28.80 16.81 6.89
N GLN A 264 -27.69 16.56 6.21
CA GLN A 264 -27.54 15.50 5.22
C GLN A 264 -27.08 14.15 5.81
N LEU A 265 -26.57 14.14 7.04
CA LEU A 265 -25.99 12.96 7.67
C LEU A 265 -27.03 12.28 8.56
N ARG A 266 -27.38 11.04 8.20
CA ARG A 266 -28.22 10.20 9.05
C ARG A 266 -27.34 9.54 10.12
N LEU A 267 -27.31 10.15 11.29
CA LEU A 267 -26.49 9.73 12.42
C LEU A 267 -27.30 8.84 13.36
N ILE A 268 -26.73 7.70 13.73
CA ILE A 268 -27.24 6.83 14.79
C ILE A 268 -26.10 6.58 15.78
N SER A 269 -26.39 6.73 17.07
CA SER A 269 -25.42 6.37 18.11
C SER A 269 -25.17 4.87 18.09
N MET A 270 -23.90 4.47 18.16
CA MET A 270 -23.52 3.07 18.20
C MET A 270 -24.08 2.35 19.44
N ASN A 271 -24.28 3.07 20.55
CA ASN A 271 -24.89 2.53 21.76
C ASN A 271 -26.36 2.13 21.55
N SER A 272 -27.12 2.93 20.78
CA SER A 272 -28.50 2.60 20.45
C SER A 272 -28.62 1.30 19.62
N VAL A 273 -27.64 1.04 18.75
CA VAL A 273 -27.57 -0.23 18.01
C VAL A 273 -27.13 -1.37 18.93
N ALA A 274 -26.13 -1.12 19.79
CA ALA A 274 -25.65 -2.10 20.73
C ALA A 274 -26.76 -2.58 21.67
N ASP A 275 -27.65 -1.70 22.15
CA ASP A 275 -28.75 -2.09 23.04
C ASP A 275 -29.67 -3.18 22.45
N HIS A 276 -29.75 -3.25 21.12
CA HIS A 276 -30.57 -4.23 20.39
C HIS A 276 -29.76 -5.39 19.79
N ALA A 277 -28.43 -5.36 19.91
CA ALA A 277 -27.52 -6.36 19.36
C ALA A 277 -27.24 -7.50 20.36
N CYS A 278 -27.05 -8.73 19.84
CA CYS A 278 -26.55 -9.84 20.64
C CYS A 278 -25.08 -9.62 21.05
N SER A 279 -24.59 -10.41 22.03
CA SER A 279 -23.21 -10.33 22.51
C SER A 279 -22.17 -10.49 21.40
N ASP A 280 -22.42 -11.36 20.43
CA ASP A 280 -21.49 -11.65 19.35
C ASP A 280 -21.39 -10.49 18.38
N MET A 281 -22.52 -9.86 18.05
CA MET A 281 -22.55 -8.67 17.19
C MET A 281 -21.89 -7.47 17.89
N LYS A 282 -22.11 -7.30 19.20
CA LYS A 282 -21.39 -6.29 19.99
C LYS A 282 -19.88 -6.51 19.91
N ARG A 283 -19.43 -7.73 20.21
CA ARG A 283 -18.02 -8.09 20.13
C ARG A 283 -17.44 -7.83 18.75
N PHE A 284 -18.17 -8.22 17.70
CA PHE A 284 -17.75 -7.97 16.33
C PHE A 284 -17.58 -6.47 16.04
N ILE A 285 -18.59 -5.64 16.36
CA ILE A 285 -18.58 -4.19 16.10
C ILE A 285 -17.48 -3.47 16.88
N TYR A 286 -17.31 -3.79 18.17
CA TYR A 286 -16.39 -3.06 19.06
C TYR A 286 -14.94 -3.59 19.02
N GLU A 287 -14.73 -4.88 18.74
CA GLU A 287 -13.39 -5.49 18.77
C GLU A 287 -12.92 -5.93 17.39
N ASP A 288 -13.60 -6.93 16.79
CA ASP A 288 -13.07 -7.62 15.62
C ASP A 288 -13.01 -6.70 14.39
N PHE A 289 -14.03 -5.84 14.23
CA PHE A 289 -14.14 -4.93 13.11
C PHE A 289 -13.06 -3.84 13.12
N TRP A 290 -12.60 -3.42 14.29
CA TRP A 290 -11.56 -2.39 14.43
C TRP A 290 -10.16 -2.95 14.54
N ARG A 291 -10.00 -4.26 14.77
CA ARG A 291 -8.71 -4.91 15.05
C ARG A 291 -7.59 -4.50 14.10
N GLN A 292 -7.83 -4.49 12.78
CA GLN A 292 -6.81 -4.10 11.80
C GLN A 292 -6.42 -2.62 11.92
N ALA A 293 -7.41 -1.74 12.03
CA ALA A 293 -7.19 -0.31 12.20
C ALA A 293 -6.50 0.01 13.54
N THR A 294 -6.82 -0.71 14.62
CA THR A 294 -6.14 -0.57 15.91
C THR A 294 -4.67 -1.02 15.83
N ILE A 295 -4.36 -2.09 15.09
CA ILE A 295 -2.97 -2.51 14.83
C ILE A 295 -2.20 -1.38 14.13
N LEU A 296 -2.80 -0.76 13.11
CA LEU A 296 -2.21 0.38 12.40
C LEU A 296 -1.99 1.59 13.30
N CYS A 297 -3.01 1.97 14.06
CA CYS A 297 -2.94 3.08 15.01
C CYS A 297 -1.87 2.82 16.09
N SER A 298 -1.74 1.57 16.56
CA SER A 298 -0.71 1.18 17.51
C SER A 298 0.69 1.28 16.90
N ALA A 299 0.92 0.68 15.73
CA ALA A 299 2.21 0.72 15.02
C ALA A 299 2.64 2.17 14.68
N SER A 300 1.68 3.04 14.43
CA SER A 300 1.95 4.45 14.14
C SER A 300 2.61 5.21 15.31
N ARG A 301 2.46 4.72 16.55
CA ARG A 301 3.12 5.29 17.74
C ARG A 301 4.63 5.21 17.63
N ASP A 302 5.14 4.06 17.20
CA ASP A 302 6.57 3.79 17.08
C ASP A 302 7.23 4.66 16.00
N TYR A 303 6.43 5.10 15.03
CA TYR A 303 6.85 6.02 13.98
C TYR A 303 7.31 7.38 14.52
N CYS A 304 6.73 7.83 15.65
CA CYS A 304 7.11 9.07 16.33
C CYS A 304 8.07 8.88 17.51
N ALA A 305 8.35 7.63 17.91
CA ALA A 305 9.39 7.33 18.90
C ALA A 305 10.76 7.16 18.24
N SER A 306 10.79 6.66 17.00
CA SER A 306 12.02 6.29 16.29
C SER A 306 12.73 7.45 15.56
N LYS A 307 12.09 8.61 15.42
CA LYS A 307 12.66 9.75 14.68
C LYS A 307 12.65 11.02 15.52
N ASP A 308 13.76 11.74 15.48
CA ASP A 308 13.92 13.07 16.06
C ASP A 308 13.17 14.09 15.20
N TYR A 309 11.85 14.18 15.39
CA TYR A 309 11.05 15.22 14.76
C TYR A 309 11.27 16.56 15.46
N SER A 310 11.56 17.60 14.68
CA SER A 310 11.71 18.98 15.17
C SER A 310 10.42 19.56 15.75
N SER A 311 9.26 19.06 15.31
CA SER A 311 7.95 19.53 15.77
C SER A 311 6.92 18.41 15.80
N ILE A 312 5.88 18.58 16.63
CA ILE A 312 4.75 17.65 16.65
C ILE A 312 3.98 17.64 15.32
N LYS A 313 4.02 18.75 14.57
CA LYS A 313 3.40 18.86 13.24
C LYS A 313 4.10 17.97 12.21
N ASP A 314 5.43 17.85 12.28
CA ASP A 314 6.20 16.98 11.39
C ASP A 314 5.91 15.50 11.66
N CYS A 315 5.88 15.12 12.95
CA CYS A 315 5.47 13.79 13.41
C CYS A 315 4.03 13.47 12.99
N THR A 316 3.09 14.39 13.19
CA THR A 316 1.67 14.26 12.76
C THR A 316 1.55 14.00 11.26
N ARG A 317 2.27 14.78 10.43
CA ARG A 317 2.25 14.59 8.96
C ARG A 317 2.81 13.24 8.56
N ALA A 318 3.89 12.81 9.22
CA ALA A 318 4.53 11.54 8.92
C ALA A 318 3.65 10.35 9.34
N VAL A 319 2.99 10.43 10.49
CA VAL A 319 2.01 9.45 10.96
C VAL A 319 0.81 9.40 10.02
N GLN A 320 0.26 10.55 9.61
CA GLN A 320 -0.85 10.60 8.66
C GLN A 320 -0.48 9.91 7.34
N ARG A 321 0.72 10.17 6.83
CA ARG A 321 1.22 9.53 5.62
C ARG A 321 1.35 8.02 5.81
N TYR A 322 1.93 7.56 6.92
CA TYR A 322 2.02 6.14 7.24
C TYR A 322 0.64 5.48 7.28
N LEU A 323 -0.34 6.07 7.97
CA LEU A 323 -1.68 5.51 8.11
C LEU A 323 -2.40 5.40 6.76
N HIS A 324 -2.31 6.42 5.90
CA HIS A 324 -2.86 6.36 4.54
C HIS A 324 -2.23 5.23 3.71
N VAL A 325 -0.90 5.12 3.74
CA VAL A 325 -0.17 4.09 3.00
C VAL A 325 -0.55 2.70 3.52
N ALA A 326 -0.51 2.51 4.83
CA ALA A 326 -0.78 1.23 5.45
C ALA A 326 -2.25 0.79 5.21
N ALA A 327 -3.22 1.68 5.41
CA ALA A 327 -4.62 1.42 5.09
C ALA A 327 -4.83 1.06 3.61
N TYR A 328 -4.11 1.73 2.70
CA TYR A 328 -4.11 1.36 1.28
C TYR A 328 -3.57 -0.06 1.04
N ARG A 329 -2.47 -0.46 1.69
CA ARG A 329 -1.95 -1.85 1.54
C ARG A 329 -2.94 -2.89 2.06
N PHE A 330 -3.54 -2.65 3.23
CA PHE A 330 -4.47 -3.59 3.87
C PHE A 330 -5.72 -3.88 3.04
N ARG A 331 -6.16 -2.92 2.22
CA ARG A 331 -7.28 -3.11 1.29
C ARG A 331 -7.04 -4.20 0.25
N HIS A 332 -5.78 -4.49 -0.07
CA HIS A 332 -5.38 -5.35 -1.18
C HIS A 332 -4.58 -6.55 -0.67
N PRO A 333 -5.21 -7.51 0.02
CA PRO A 333 -4.50 -8.61 0.68
C PRO A 333 -3.87 -9.61 -0.31
N ARG A 334 -4.23 -9.54 -1.59
CA ARG A 334 -3.73 -10.44 -2.64
C ARG A 334 -3.29 -9.65 -3.85
N ASN A 335 -2.22 -10.10 -4.50
CA ASN A 335 -1.66 -9.52 -5.72
C ASN A 335 -1.39 -8.00 -5.58
N PHE A 336 -1.03 -7.52 -4.39
CA PHE A 336 -0.81 -6.10 -4.16
C PHE A 336 0.35 -5.56 -4.99
N TYR A 337 1.37 -6.39 -5.20
CA TYR A 337 2.51 -6.04 -6.04
C TYR A 337 2.10 -5.78 -7.50
N GLU A 338 1.26 -6.65 -8.08
CA GLU A 338 0.70 -6.45 -9.42
C GLU A 338 -0.08 -5.15 -9.51
N GLN A 339 -1.01 -4.93 -8.56
CA GLN A 339 -1.85 -3.74 -8.52
C GLN A 339 -1.02 -2.46 -8.39
N THR A 340 0.05 -2.51 -7.59
CA THR A 340 0.99 -1.40 -7.44
C THR A 340 1.70 -1.10 -8.76
N LEU A 341 2.18 -2.12 -9.49
CA LEU A 341 2.79 -1.91 -10.81
C LEU A 341 1.81 -1.36 -11.83
N GLN A 342 0.55 -1.82 -11.82
CA GLN A 342 -0.50 -1.28 -12.69
C GLN A 342 -0.80 0.19 -12.37
N ALA A 343 -0.91 0.54 -11.09
CA ALA A 343 -1.10 1.92 -10.64
C ALA A 343 0.07 2.83 -11.05
N VAL A 344 1.31 2.33 -10.91
CA VAL A 344 2.50 3.03 -11.40
C VAL A 344 2.43 3.23 -12.93
N ALA A 345 2.05 2.21 -13.70
CA ALA A 345 1.92 2.33 -15.14
C ALA A 345 0.87 3.38 -15.54
N GLN A 346 -0.31 3.32 -14.89
CA GLN A 346 -1.41 4.26 -15.10
C GLN A 346 -0.99 5.71 -14.84
N LYS A 347 -0.36 5.98 -13.69
CA LYS A 347 0.05 7.35 -13.30
C LYS A 347 1.11 7.93 -14.23
N TYR A 348 2.06 7.12 -14.70
CA TYR A 348 3.26 7.65 -15.38
C TYR A 348 3.27 7.52 -16.91
N ASN A 349 2.53 6.58 -17.51
CA ASN A 349 2.67 6.33 -18.96
C ASN A 349 1.35 6.13 -19.74
N ILE A 350 0.20 5.89 -19.10
CA ILE A 350 -1.06 5.63 -19.85
C ILE A 350 -1.67 6.91 -20.43
N THR A 351 -1.31 8.09 -19.92
CA THR A 351 -1.75 9.38 -20.47
C THR A 351 -1.22 9.71 -21.88
N MET A 352 -0.38 8.86 -22.48
CA MET A 352 0.14 9.06 -23.84
C MET A 352 -0.57 8.21 -24.92
N THR A 353 -1.46 7.28 -24.56
CA THR A 353 -2.19 6.48 -25.55
C THR A 353 -3.55 7.05 -25.96
N ASP A 354 -4.15 7.91 -25.13
CA ASP A 354 -5.45 8.54 -25.45
C ASP A 354 -5.31 9.93 -26.11
N ALA A 355 -4.07 10.32 -26.47
CA ALA A 355 -3.74 11.63 -27.03
C ALA A 355 -3.25 11.59 -28.49
N VAL A 356 -3.52 10.50 -29.23
CA VAL A 356 -3.21 10.38 -30.67
C VAL A 356 -4.45 10.08 -31.48
#